data_AF-A0AA38ECZ5-F1
#
_entry.id   AF-A0AA38ECZ5-F1
#
_cell.length_a   1.000
_cell.length_b   1.000
_cell.length_c   1.000
_cell.angle_alpha   90.00
_cell.angle_beta   90.00
_cell.angle_gamma   90.00
#
_symmetry.space_group_name_H-M   'P 1'
#
loop_
_entity.id
_entity.type
_entity.pdbx_description
1 polymer ?
#
loop_
_entity_poly.entity_id
_entity_poly.type
_entity_poly.pdbx_seq_one_letter_code
_entity_poly.pdbx_strand_id
1 'polypeptide(L)'
;MFANVGWGEMLVLLVIGLVVLGPERLPGAIRWTSNSLRQARDYISGATSQLRDDLGPEFEDLRQPLSELQKLRGMTPRAALTKHLLDGDDSWIGEAFQTPGAAGAVKPHSAPPPHAVAPKPEPLPPGTPAPFDADAT
;
A
#
# COMPACT_ATOMS: atom_id res chain seq x y z
N MET A 1 6.47 -18.63 6.95
CA MET A 1 6.73 -18.43 8.40
C MET A 1 6.33 -17.03 8.87
N PHE A 2 6.67 -15.96 8.13
CA PHE A 2 6.21 -14.59 8.42
C PHE A 2 4.79 -14.22 7.92
N ALA A 3 4.12 -15.10 7.17
CA ALA A 3 2.79 -14.83 6.62
C ALA A 3 1.65 -14.91 7.66
N ASN A 4 1.96 -15.31 8.90
CA ASN A 4 1.04 -15.27 10.04
C ASN A 4 1.25 -14.03 10.92
N VAL A 5 2.10 -13.08 10.50
CA VAL A 5 2.27 -11.82 11.22
C VAL A 5 1.05 -10.97 10.88
N GLY A 6 0.08 -11.00 11.77
CA GLY A 6 -1.09 -10.15 11.70
C GLY A 6 -0.76 -8.73 12.15
N TRP A 7 -1.82 -7.95 12.18
CA TRP A 7 -1.80 -6.55 12.57
C TRP A 7 -1.41 -6.31 14.03
N GLY A 8 -1.82 -7.21 14.92
CA GLY A 8 -1.44 -7.16 16.32
C GLY A 8 0.07 -7.34 16.49
N GLU A 9 0.66 -8.28 15.78
CA GLU A 9 2.10 -8.53 15.81
C GLU A 9 2.89 -7.36 15.20
N MET A 10 2.40 -6.70 14.16
CA MET A 10 3.03 -5.48 13.62
C MET A 10 3.03 -4.33 14.63
N LEU A 11 1.92 -4.12 15.35
CA LEU A 11 1.86 -3.15 16.46
C LEU A 11 2.85 -3.49 17.57
N VAL A 12 2.96 -4.76 17.95
CA VAL A 12 3.93 -5.22 18.95
C VAL A 12 5.36 -4.95 18.49
N LEU A 13 5.70 -5.24 17.23
CA LEU A 13 7.02 -4.94 16.68
C LEU A 13 7.30 -3.43 16.63
N LEU A 14 6.31 -2.62 16.31
CA LEU A 14 6.42 -1.16 16.32
C LEU A 14 6.70 -0.63 17.73
N VAL A 15 5.96 -1.11 18.74
CA VAL A 15 6.19 -0.76 20.15
C VAL A 15 7.58 -1.21 20.60
N ILE A 16 7.97 -2.44 20.31
CA ILE A 16 9.32 -2.95 20.63
C ILE A 16 10.38 -2.08 19.96
N GLY A 17 10.21 -1.73 18.69
CA GLY A 17 11.12 -0.84 17.96
C GLY A 17 11.22 0.55 18.58
N LEU A 18 10.09 1.13 18.99
CA LEU A 18 10.03 2.41 19.69
C LEU A 18 10.73 2.38 21.06
N VAL A 19 10.60 1.27 21.80
CA VAL A 19 11.22 1.12 23.13
C VAL A 19 12.72 0.87 23.00
N VAL A 20 13.14 -0.02 22.10
CA VAL A 20 14.55 -0.41 21.94
C VAL A 20 15.38 0.72 21.32
N LEU A 21 14.88 1.32 20.24
CA LEU A 21 15.59 2.37 19.51
C LEU A 21 15.30 3.77 20.06
N GLY A 22 14.12 3.98 20.62
CA GLY A 22 13.60 5.27 21.06
C GLY A 22 12.78 5.98 19.97
N PRO A 23 11.66 6.65 20.32
CA PRO A 23 10.79 7.34 19.37
C PRO A 23 11.50 8.48 18.62
N GLU A 24 12.47 9.12 19.26
CA GLU A 24 13.30 10.19 18.69
C GLU A 24 14.24 9.69 17.58
N ARG A 25 14.69 8.43 17.66
CA ARG A 25 15.75 7.89 16.79
C ARG A 25 15.20 7.16 15.58
N LEU A 26 14.01 6.56 15.69
CA LEU A 26 13.32 5.90 14.58
C LEU A 26 13.20 6.78 13.31
N PRO A 27 12.69 8.03 13.37
CA PRO A 27 12.59 8.88 12.18
C PRO A 27 13.97 9.22 11.60
N GLY A 28 15.00 9.38 12.44
CA GLY A 28 16.39 9.57 11.99
C GLY A 28 16.93 8.34 11.27
N ALA A 29 16.72 7.15 11.82
CA ALA A 29 17.16 5.88 11.24
C ALA A 29 16.47 5.59 9.89
N ILE A 30 15.17 5.88 9.79
CA ILE A 30 14.42 5.76 8.52
C ILE A 30 15.01 6.69 7.47
N ARG A 31 15.28 7.96 7.81
CA ARG A 31 15.88 8.94 6.89
C ARG A 31 17.27 8.51 6.42
N TRP A 32 18.11 8.01 7.32
CA TRP A 32 19.44 7.51 6.96
C TRP A 32 19.35 6.28 6.05
N THR A 33 18.48 5.33 6.39
CA THR A 33 18.30 4.10 5.61
C THR A 33 17.72 4.40 4.23
N SER A 34 16.73 5.28 4.15
CA SER A 34 16.10 5.66 2.88
C SER A 34 17.07 6.41 1.97
N ASN A 35 17.84 7.35 2.50
CA ASN A 35 18.88 8.04 1.74
C ASN A 35 19.98 7.07 1.29
N SER A 36 20.41 6.16 2.16
CA SER A 36 21.42 5.15 1.83
C SER A 36 20.92 4.22 0.72
N LEU A 37 19.66 3.80 0.78
CA LEU A 37 19.05 2.96 -0.26
C LEU A 37 18.92 3.69 -1.60
N ARG A 38 18.56 4.98 -1.58
CA ARG A 38 18.53 5.82 -2.78
C ARG A 38 19.93 5.94 -3.39
N GLN A 39 20.93 6.28 -2.58
CA GLN A 39 22.30 6.43 -3.03
C GLN A 39 22.87 5.10 -3.58
N ALA A 40 22.56 3.97 -2.94
CA ALA A 40 22.93 2.65 -3.43
C ALA A 40 22.26 2.34 -4.78
N ARG A 41 20.96 2.64 -4.93
CA ARG A 41 20.24 2.48 -6.20
C ARG A 41 20.85 3.34 -7.30
N ASP A 42 21.14 4.60 -7.01
CA ASP A 42 21.72 5.54 -7.96
C ASP A 42 23.11 5.05 -8.41
N TYR A 43 23.95 4.61 -7.47
CA TYR A 43 25.27 4.06 -7.77
C TYR A 43 25.20 2.78 -8.62
N ILE A 44 24.33 1.83 -8.27
CA ILE A 44 24.10 0.60 -9.04
C ILE A 44 23.60 0.95 -10.45
N SER A 45 22.67 1.89 -10.58
CA SER A 45 22.12 2.30 -11.87
C SER A 45 23.16 2.99 -12.76
N GLY A 46 24.01 3.84 -12.18
CA GLY A 46 25.10 4.50 -12.87
C GLY A 46 26.16 3.52 -13.34
N ALA A 47 26.59 2.59 -12.48
CA ALA A 47 27.52 1.53 -12.86
C ALA A 47 26.92 0.64 -13.97
N THR A 48 25.65 0.25 -13.84
CA THR A 48 24.95 -0.51 -14.88
C THR A 48 24.92 0.22 -16.22
N SER A 49 24.73 1.55 -16.21
CA SER A 49 24.78 2.38 -17.41
C SER A 49 26.17 2.46 -18.01
N GLN A 50 27.23 2.58 -17.20
CA GLN A 50 28.61 2.59 -17.69
C GLN A 50 28.99 1.23 -18.29
N LEU A 51 28.60 0.13 -17.65
CA LEU A 51 28.80 -1.22 -18.19
C LEU A 51 27.99 -1.43 -19.48
N ARG A 52 26.81 -0.83 -19.59
CA ARG A 52 26.00 -0.84 -20.83
C ARG A 52 26.74 -0.15 -21.97
N ASP A 53 27.32 1.02 -21.69
CA ASP A 53 28.03 1.82 -22.68
C ASP A 53 29.37 1.19 -23.07
N ASP A 54 30.09 0.58 -22.13
CA ASP A 54 31.42 -0.03 -22.38
C ASP A 54 31.35 -1.46 -22.97
N LEU A 55 30.38 -2.28 -22.59
CA LEU A 55 30.28 -3.69 -23.04
C LEU A 55 29.36 -3.88 -24.26
N GLY A 56 28.57 -2.86 -24.61
CA GLY A 56 27.68 -2.89 -25.78
C GLY A 56 26.76 -4.14 -25.78
N PRO A 57 26.68 -4.91 -26.90
CA PRO A 57 25.71 -5.99 -27.08
C PRO A 57 25.83 -7.14 -26.05
N GLU A 58 26.98 -7.32 -25.41
CA GLU A 58 27.16 -8.38 -24.40
C GLU A 58 26.33 -8.14 -23.12
N PHE A 59 25.93 -6.89 -22.84
CA PHE A 59 24.99 -6.64 -21.75
C PHE A 59 23.59 -7.20 -22.08
N GLU A 60 23.18 -7.16 -23.35
CA GLU A 60 21.85 -7.63 -23.74
C GLU A 60 21.70 -9.14 -23.57
N ASP A 61 22.79 -9.89 -23.76
CA ASP A 61 22.87 -11.33 -23.45
C ASP A 61 22.73 -11.62 -21.95
N LEU A 62 23.18 -10.72 -21.07
CA LEU A 62 22.96 -10.83 -19.61
C LEU A 62 21.56 -10.36 -19.19
N ARG A 63 20.93 -9.50 -19.99
CA ARG A 63 19.59 -8.98 -19.71
C ARG A 63 18.52 -10.05 -19.88
N GLN A 64 18.67 -10.96 -20.85
CA GLN A 64 17.77 -12.10 -21.05
C GLN A 64 17.61 -12.98 -19.80
N PRO A 65 18.68 -13.54 -19.21
CA PRO A 65 18.59 -14.39 -18.02
C PRO A 65 18.13 -13.61 -16.77
N LEU A 66 18.52 -12.34 -16.63
CA LEU A 66 18.02 -11.48 -15.54
C LEU A 66 16.50 -11.22 -15.65
N SER A 67 16.02 -10.96 -16.87
CA SER A 67 14.59 -10.74 -17.14
C SER A 67 13.79 -12.02 -16.92
N GLU A 68 14.33 -13.17 -17.29
CA GLU A 68 13.71 -14.48 -17.08
C GLU A 68 13.58 -14.80 -15.58
N LEU A 69 14.61 -14.52 -14.78
CA LEU A 69 14.57 -14.63 -13.32
C LEU A 69 13.53 -13.70 -12.68
N GLN A 70 13.41 -12.46 -13.16
CA GLN A 70 12.37 -11.54 -12.70
C GLN A 70 10.96 -12.02 -13.10
N LYS A 71 10.80 -12.55 -14.32
CA LYS A 71 9.53 -13.10 -14.82
C LYS A 71 9.09 -14.32 -13.99
N LEU A 72 10.01 -15.22 -13.66
CA LEU A 72 9.76 -16.35 -12.75
C LEU A 72 9.32 -15.88 -11.37
N ARG A 73 9.97 -14.84 -10.82
CA ARG A 73 9.59 -14.25 -9.53
C ARG A 73 8.18 -13.65 -9.56
N GLY A 74 7.78 -13.05 -10.67
CA GLY A 74 6.45 -12.49 -10.90
C GLY A 74 5.33 -13.52 -11.06
N MET A 75 5.66 -14.76 -11.46
CA MET A 75 4.72 -15.89 -11.56
C MET A 75 4.60 -16.70 -10.25
N THR A 76 5.24 -16.26 -9.17
CA THR A 76 5.12 -16.95 -7.89
C THR A 76 3.75 -16.73 -7.26
N PRO A 77 3.14 -17.75 -6.61
CA PRO A 77 1.86 -17.60 -5.91
C PRO A 77 1.92 -16.50 -4.85
N ARG A 78 3.09 -16.26 -4.26
CA ARG A 78 3.34 -15.13 -3.36
C ARG A 78 3.11 -13.79 -4.03
N ALA A 79 3.56 -13.60 -5.28
CA ALA A 79 3.34 -12.37 -6.02
C ALA A 79 1.85 -12.15 -6.37
N ALA A 80 1.11 -13.23 -6.66
CA ALA A 80 -0.33 -13.15 -6.89
C ALA A 80 -1.10 -12.77 -5.60
N LEU A 81 -0.72 -13.36 -4.47
CA LEU A 81 -1.28 -13.02 -3.15
C LEU A 81 -0.96 -11.57 -2.76
N THR A 82 0.28 -11.11 -2.97
CA THR A 82 0.65 -9.72 -2.66
C THR A 82 -0.09 -8.72 -3.54
N LYS A 83 -0.26 -8.98 -4.85
CA LYS A 83 -1.08 -8.10 -5.70
C LYS A 83 -2.52 -8.03 -5.22
N HIS A 84 -3.11 -9.18 -4.88
CA HIS A 84 -4.50 -9.21 -4.45
C HIS A 84 -4.74 -8.59 -3.06
N LEU A 85 -3.78 -8.73 -2.14
CA LEU A 85 -3.87 -8.15 -0.79
C LEU A 85 -3.43 -6.68 -0.73
N LEU A 86 -2.51 -6.24 -1.59
CA LEU A 86 -2.03 -4.85 -1.56
C LEU A 86 -2.93 -3.94 -2.40
N ASP A 87 -3.43 -4.40 -3.55
CA ASP A 87 -4.38 -3.62 -4.36
C ASP A 87 -5.83 -3.67 -3.81
N GLY A 88 -6.15 -4.61 -2.91
CA GLY A 88 -7.50 -4.81 -2.37
C GLY A 88 -7.76 -4.21 -0.99
N ASP A 89 -6.70 -3.90 -0.23
CA ASP A 89 -6.76 -3.71 1.23
C ASP A 89 -6.05 -2.40 1.67
N ASP A 90 -5.67 -1.52 0.74
CA ASP A 90 -5.01 -0.24 1.05
C ASP A 90 -5.82 0.70 1.97
N SER A 91 -7.13 0.44 2.13
CA SER A 91 -7.99 1.13 3.10
C SER A 91 -7.55 0.92 4.54
N TRP A 92 -7.00 -0.25 4.89
CA TRP A 92 -6.56 -0.55 6.26
C TRP A 92 -5.25 0.13 6.63
N ILE A 93 -4.34 0.25 5.65
CA ILE A 93 -3.07 0.95 5.82
C ILE A 93 -3.35 2.45 5.90
N GLY A 94 -4.18 2.99 5.00
CA GLY A 94 -4.50 4.41 4.93
C GLY A 94 -5.23 4.97 6.16
N GLU A 95 -6.13 4.20 6.80
CA GLU A 95 -6.83 4.63 8.02
C GLU A 95 -5.92 4.62 9.25
N ALA A 96 -5.04 3.62 9.39
CA ALA A 96 -4.18 3.47 10.56
C ALA A 96 -3.15 4.61 10.72
N PHE A 97 -2.76 5.27 9.62
CA PHE A 97 -1.80 6.37 9.64
C PHE A 97 -2.42 7.78 9.60
N GLN A 98 -3.74 7.91 9.44
CA GLN A 98 -4.41 9.21 9.25
C GLN A 98 -4.95 9.89 10.53
N THR A 99 -4.85 9.31 11.74
CA THR A 99 -5.31 10.01 12.95
C THR A 99 -4.39 9.83 14.16
N PRO A 100 -3.54 10.81 14.49
CA PRO A 100 -3.00 10.95 15.84
C PRO A 100 -4.01 11.74 16.69
N GLY A 101 -5.01 11.06 17.26
CA GLY A 101 -5.88 11.68 18.26
C GLY A 101 -7.37 11.34 18.18
N ALA A 102 -7.73 10.09 18.41
CA ALA A 102 -9.08 9.74 18.85
C ALA A 102 -9.04 8.41 19.61
N ALA A 103 -8.41 8.42 20.79
CA ALA A 103 -8.57 7.36 21.75
C ALA A 103 -10.00 7.41 22.30
N GLY A 104 -10.81 6.39 21.98
CA GLY A 104 -11.99 6.03 22.77
C GLY A 104 -13.27 5.84 21.98
N ALA A 105 -13.50 4.62 21.47
CA ALA A 105 -14.83 4.02 21.38
C ALA A 105 -14.71 2.54 20.99
N VAL A 106 -14.41 1.68 21.97
CA VAL A 106 -14.70 0.24 21.82
C VAL A 106 -16.20 0.07 22.06
N LYS A 107 -16.94 -0.44 21.07
CA LYS A 107 -18.30 -0.96 21.27
C LYS A 107 -18.36 -2.41 20.77
N PRO A 108 -18.70 -3.39 21.63
CA PRO A 108 -18.79 -4.78 21.23
C PRO A 108 -20.11 -5.08 20.52
N HIS A 109 -19.99 -5.91 19.48
CA HIS A 109 -20.94 -6.82 18.84
C HIS A 109 -22.46 -6.68 19.12
N SER A 110 -23.23 -6.46 18.06
CA SER A 110 -24.62 -6.94 17.94
C SER A 110 -24.86 -7.48 16.53
N ALA A 111 -25.32 -8.73 16.47
CA ALA A 111 -25.81 -9.43 15.28
C ALA A 111 -26.97 -8.67 14.59
N PRO A 112 -27.27 -8.96 13.30
CA PRO A 112 -28.15 -8.13 12.48
C PRO A 112 -29.64 -8.41 12.73
N PRO A 113 -30.50 -7.38 12.86
CA PRO A 113 -31.92 -7.48 12.55
C PRO A 113 -32.20 -6.98 11.11
N PRO A 114 -33.37 -7.29 10.55
CA PRO A 114 -33.57 -7.55 9.12
C PRO A 114 -33.64 -6.27 8.26
N HIS A 115 -33.25 -6.44 7.00
CA HIS A 115 -33.39 -5.54 5.87
C HIS A 115 -34.44 -4.42 6.04
N ALA A 116 -33.96 -3.18 6.22
CA ALA A 116 -34.68 -1.98 5.83
C ALA A 116 -34.22 -1.61 4.42
N VAL A 117 -35.06 -1.87 3.43
CA VAL A 117 -34.87 -1.49 2.04
C VAL A 117 -34.83 0.04 1.96
N ALA A 118 -33.67 0.62 1.64
CA ALA A 118 -33.59 2.00 1.22
C ALA A 118 -34.34 2.15 -0.12
N PRO A 119 -35.22 3.15 -0.30
CA PRO A 119 -35.93 3.32 -1.56
C PRO A 119 -34.92 3.74 -2.63
N LYS A 120 -34.85 2.94 -3.69
CA LYS A 120 -34.17 3.25 -4.94
C LYS A 120 -34.87 4.46 -5.58
N PRO A 121 -34.16 5.46 -6.12
CA PRO A 121 -34.81 6.61 -6.76
C PRO A 121 -35.59 6.11 -7.99
N GLU A 122 -36.91 6.23 -7.90
CA GLU A 122 -37.84 5.92 -8.98
C GLU A 122 -37.75 7.04 -10.04
N PRO A 123 -37.66 6.72 -11.34
CA PRO A 123 -37.67 7.73 -12.39
C PRO A 123 -38.98 8.51 -12.36
N LEU A 124 -38.92 9.85 -12.41
CA LEU A 124 -40.12 10.68 -12.38
C LEU A 124 -41.03 10.38 -13.60
N PRO A 125 -42.36 10.31 -13.40
CA PRO A 125 -43.31 10.11 -14.50
C PRO A 125 -43.26 11.27 -15.50
N PRO A 126 -43.37 10.99 -16.81
CA PRO A 126 -43.22 11.99 -17.86
C PRO A 126 -44.30 13.07 -17.74
N GLY A 127 -43.88 14.33 -17.68
CA GLY A 127 -44.76 15.51 -17.63
C GLY A 127 -44.75 16.30 -16.32
N THR A 128 -43.91 15.95 -15.35
CA THR A 128 -43.68 16.78 -14.15
C THR A 128 -42.46 17.68 -14.34
N PRO A 129 -42.56 19.00 -14.12
CA PRO A 129 -41.39 19.88 -14.16
C PRO A 129 -40.46 19.55 -12.98
N ALA A 130 -39.15 19.54 -13.25
CA ALA A 130 -38.14 19.29 -12.23
C ALA A 130 -38.19 20.39 -11.14
N PRO A 131 -37.92 20.05 -9.87
CA PRO A 131 -37.89 21.01 -8.78
C PRO A 131 -36.81 22.08 -9.02
N PHE A 132 -37.13 23.32 -8.63
CA PHE A 132 -36.28 24.49 -8.85
C PHE A 132 -35.01 24.38 -7.97
N ASP A 133 -33.84 24.49 -8.59
CA ASP A 133 -32.54 24.47 -7.91
C ASP A 133 -32.13 25.91 -7.56
N ALA A 134 -31.97 26.18 -6.27
CA ALA A 134 -31.65 27.51 -5.74
C ALA A 134 -30.14 27.78 -5.64
N ASP A 135 -29.28 26.79 -5.90
CA ASP A 135 -27.81 26.91 -5.81
C ASP A 135 -27.15 27.27 -7.17
N ALA A 136 -27.93 27.49 -8.22
CA ALA A 136 -27.44 27.99 -9.51
C ALA A 136 -27.49 29.53 -9.57
N THR A 137 -26.51 30.22 -8.97
CA THR A 137 -26.20 31.64 -9.19
C THR A 137 -24.70 31.86 -9.24
#